data_AF-R5LRK1-F1
#
_entry.id   AF-R5LRK1-F1
#
_cell.length_a   1.000
_cell.length_b   1.000
_cell.length_c   1.000
_cell.angle_alpha   90.00
_cell.angle_beta   90.00
_cell.angle_gamma   90.00
#
_symmetry.space_group_name_H-M   'P 1'
#
loop_
_entity.id
_entity.type
_entity.pdbx_description
1 polymer ?
#
loop_
_entity_poly.entity_id
_entity_poly.type
_entity_poly.pdbx_seq_one_letter_code
_entity_poly.pdbx_strand_id
1 'polypeptide(L)'
;MQLFRKFPFKDKPNIACITCSHILDENKPILYVSHDYDDGCWQFLCGKEHGIKDSRVVALSEIYKLDKSIQEIVHLEQGKSAYRNNKKSKWIIN
;
A
#
# COMPACT_ATOMS: atom_id res chain seq x y z
N MET A 1 -21.60 3.62 -18.51
CA MET A 1 -20.39 2.85 -18.18
C MET A 1 -19.30 3.82 -17.76
N GLN A 2 -19.07 4.01 -16.45
CA GLN A 2 -18.21 5.08 -15.95
C GLN A 2 -17.24 4.55 -14.90
N LEU A 3 -16.32 3.65 -15.27
CA LEU A 3 -15.45 2.97 -14.29
C LEU A 3 -14.03 2.69 -14.81
N PHE A 4 -13.35 3.72 -15.32
CA PHE A 4 -11.89 3.77 -15.20
C PHE A 4 -11.52 5.13 -14.62
N ARG A 5 -11.79 5.33 -13.32
CA ARG A 5 -10.96 6.26 -12.55
C ARG A 5 -9.52 5.75 -12.71
N LYS A 6 -8.71 6.46 -13.50
CA LYS A 6 -7.32 6.10 -13.85
C LYS A 6 -6.60 5.50 -12.65
N PHE A 7 -6.18 4.24 -12.77
CA PHE A 7 -5.27 3.64 -11.82
C PHE A 7 -3.91 4.36 -11.94
N PRO A 8 -3.40 5.02 -10.87
CA PRO A 8 -2.33 6.01 -11.01
C PRO A 8 -0.91 5.43 -10.93
N PHE A 9 -0.77 4.14 -10.66
CA PHE A 9 0.55 3.49 -10.57
C PHE A 9 1.08 3.15 -11.97
N LYS A 10 2.41 3.13 -12.11
CA LYS A 10 3.09 2.61 -13.30
C LYS A 10 2.93 1.09 -13.42
N ASP A 11 2.87 0.40 -12.28
CA ASP A 11 2.65 -1.03 -12.21
C ASP A 11 1.26 -1.44 -12.71
N LYS A 12 1.11 -2.71 -13.08
CA LYS A 12 -0.20 -3.25 -13.43
C LYS A 12 -1.10 -3.31 -12.19
N PRO A 13 -2.41 -3.06 -12.30
CA PRO A 13 -3.33 -3.07 -11.16
C PRO A 13 -3.38 -4.41 -10.42
N ASN A 14 -3.07 -5.51 -11.09
CA ASN A 14 -3.07 -6.87 -10.55
C ASN A 14 -1.70 -7.33 -10.03
N ILE A 15 -0.70 -6.45 -9.92
CA ILE A 15 0.57 -6.82 -9.28
C ILE A 15 0.32 -7.23 -7.83
N ALA A 16 1.02 -8.28 -7.38
CA ALA A 16 0.91 -8.77 -6.03
C ALA A 16 1.54 -7.78 -5.04
N CYS A 17 0.86 -7.56 -3.92
CA CYS A 17 1.33 -6.71 -2.84
C CYS A 17 1.15 -7.44 -1.51
N ILE A 18 2.10 -7.22 -0.62
CA ILE A 18 2.04 -7.73 0.75
C ILE A 18 1.27 -6.73 1.61
N THR A 19 0.35 -7.21 2.42
CA THR A 19 -0.35 -6.40 3.43
C THR A 19 -0.67 -7.21 4.67
N CYS A 20 -1.39 -6.63 5.63
CA CYS A 20 -1.80 -7.32 6.85
C CYS A 20 -3.32 -7.41 7.01
N SER A 21 -3.75 -8.45 7.72
CA SER A 21 -5.14 -8.70 8.14
C SER A 21 -5.75 -7.49 8.86
N HIS A 22 -4.98 -6.74 9.65
CA HIS A 22 -5.48 -5.54 10.31
C HIS A 22 -6.01 -4.48 9.33
N ILE A 23 -5.40 -4.35 8.14
CA ILE A 23 -5.87 -3.42 7.11
C ILE A 23 -7.16 -3.95 6.47
N LEU A 24 -7.18 -5.23 6.10
CA LEU A 24 -8.28 -5.83 5.35
C LEU A 24 -9.52 -6.13 6.21
N ASP A 25 -9.29 -6.72 7.39
CA ASP A 25 -10.32 -7.32 8.23
C ASP A 25 -10.75 -6.35 9.36
N GLU A 26 -9.83 -5.53 9.88
CA GLU A 26 -10.10 -4.58 10.99
C GLU A 26 -10.19 -3.11 10.54
N ASN A 27 -10.10 -2.82 9.25
CA ASN A 27 -10.12 -1.45 8.69
C ASN A 27 -9.06 -0.51 9.30
N LYS A 28 -7.89 -1.02 9.71
CA LYS A 28 -6.80 -0.16 10.19
C LYS A 28 -6.19 0.65 9.04
N PRO A 29 -5.71 1.88 9.31
CA PRO A 29 -5.11 2.70 8.27
C PRO A 29 -3.77 2.11 7.82
N ILE A 30 -3.43 2.32 6.55
CA ILE A 30 -2.08 2.09 6.05
C ILE A 30 -1.19 3.21 6.59
N LEU A 31 -0.13 2.88 7.33
CA LEU A 31 0.77 3.87 7.94
C LEU A 31 2.20 3.77 7.41
N TYR A 32 2.55 2.64 6.79
CA TYR A 32 3.86 2.39 6.21
C TYR A 32 3.70 1.71 4.86
N VAL A 33 4.50 2.15 3.90
CA VAL A 33 4.59 1.60 2.55
C VAL A 33 6.05 1.42 2.18
N SER A 34 6.40 0.29 1.60
CA SER A 34 7.72 0.07 0.98
C SER A 34 7.56 -0.48 -0.42
N HIS A 35 8.44 -0.03 -1.31
CA HIS A 35 8.62 -0.60 -2.64
C HIS A 35 9.97 -1.31 -2.61
N ASP A 36 9.96 -2.63 -2.46
CA ASP A 36 11.17 -3.40 -2.19
C ASP A 36 12.19 -3.28 -3.34
N TYR A 37 13.48 -3.34 -3.01
CA TYR A 37 14.55 -3.20 -3.98
C TYR A 37 14.81 -4.50 -4.75
N ASP A 38 14.64 -5.65 -4.10
CA ASP A 38 15.07 -6.95 -4.64
C ASP A 38 14.07 -7.51 -5.66
N ASP A 39 12.78 -7.41 -5.36
CA ASP A 39 11.71 -7.99 -6.19
C ASP A 39 10.69 -6.96 -6.71
N GLY A 40 10.83 -5.69 -6.33
CA GLY A 40 9.87 -4.64 -6.70
C GLY A 40 8.49 -4.83 -6.08
N CYS A 41 8.35 -5.70 -5.07
CA CYS A 41 7.07 -5.91 -4.41
C CYS A 41 6.68 -4.68 -3.58
N TRP A 42 5.41 -4.35 -3.66
CA TRP A 42 4.81 -3.35 -2.79
C TRP A 42 4.36 -3.99 -1.48
N GLN A 43 4.66 -3.34 -0.37
CA GLN A 43 4.21 -3.74 0.96
C GLN A 43 3.48 -2.58 1.64
N PHE A 44 2.33 -2.88 2.26
CA PHE A 44 1.46 -1.91 2.95
C PHE A 44 1.11 -2.39 4.36
N LEU A 45 1.55 -1.65 5.38
CA LEU A 45 1.43 -2.07 6.80
C LEU A 45 0.71 -1.01 7.65
N CYS A 46 0.07 -1.47 8.74
CA CYS A 46 -0.73 -0.62 9.62
C CYS A 46 0.05 -0.01 10.80
N GLY A 47 1.37 -0.19 10.85
CA GLY A 47 2.23 0.32 11.94
C GLY A 47 2.11 -0.42 13.28
N LYS A 48 1.42 -1.57 13.32
CA LYS A 48 1.41 -2.46 14.49
C LYS A 48 2.53 -3.51 14.38
N GLU A 49 2.67 -4.35 15.40
CA GLU A 49 3.39 -5.61 15.31
C GLU A 49 2.62 -6.59 14.41
N HIS A 50 3.34 -7.37 13.60
CA HIS A 50 2.77 -8.32 12.65
C HIS A 50 3.48 -9.68 12.78
N GLY A 51 2.71 -10.76 12.82
CA GLY A 51 3.21 -12.12 12.65
C GLY A 51 2.89 -12.67 11.26
N ILE A 52 3.48 -13.82 10.92
CA ILE A 52 3.25 -14.52 9.63
C ILE A 52 1.75 -14.75 9.36
N LYS A 53 0.96 -15.05 10.42
CA LYS A 53 -0.49 -15.27 10.33
C LYS A 53 -1.27 -14.03 9.88
N ASP A 54 -0.70 -12.84 10.07
CA ASP A 54 -1.33 -11.57 9.72
C ASP A 54 -1.04 -11.21 8.26
N SER A 55 -0.02 -11.79 7.64
CA SER A 55 0.36 -11.53 6.25
C SER A 55 -0.75 -11.92 5.28
N ARG A 56 -0.95 -11.06 4.28
CA ARG A 56 -1.90 -11.23 3.18
C ARG A 56 -1.25 -10.82 1.88
N VAL A 57 -1.65 -11.46 0.79
CA VAL A 57 -1.27 -11.06 -0.57
C VAL A 57 -2.53 -10.64 -1.30
N VAL A 58 -2.50 -9.43 -1.85
CA VAL A 58 -3.63 -8.85 -2.60
C VAL A 58 -3.13 -8.15 -3.86
N ALA A 59 -4.04 -7.82 -4.78
CA ALA A 59 -3.70 -6.97 -5.91
C ALA A 59 -3.52 -5.51 -5.46
N LEU A 60 -2.58 -4.78 -6.05
CA LEU A 60 -2.37 -3.35 -5.80
C LEU A 60 -3.64 -2.52 -5.98
N SER A 61 -4.50 -2.91 -6.93
CA SER A 61 -5.79 -2.27 -7.13
C SER A 61 -6.72 -2.37 -5.93
N GLU A 62 -6.65 -3.45 -5.15
CA GLU A 62 -7.47 -3.61 -3.93
C GLU A 62 -6.98 -2.66 -2.85
N ILE A 63 -5.67 -2.54 -2.65
CA ILE A 63 -5.10 -1.55 -1.73
C ILE A 63 -5.49 -0.13 -2.16
N TYR A 64 -5.41 0.20 -3.46
CA TYR A 64 -5.83 1.50 -3.95
C TYR A 64 -7.33 1.77 -3.80
N LYS A 65 -8.18 0.73 -3.83
CA LYS A 65 -9.62 0.88 -3.54
C LYS A 65 -9.85 1.16 -2.05
N LEU A 66 -9.11 0.49 -1.16
CA LEU A 66 -9.17 0.67 0.28
C LEU A 66 -8.68 2.04 0.74
N ASP A 67 -7.58 2.50 0.16
CA ASP A 67 -6.98 3.78 0.53
C ASP A 67 -6.50 4.56 -0.70
N LYS A 68 -7.28 5.59 -1.08
CA LYS A 68 -6.94 6.46 -2.21
C LYS A 68 -5.76 7.38 -1.94
N SER A 69 -5.37 7.62 -0.69
CA SER A 69 -4.27 8.52 -0.36
C SER A 69 -2.91 8.00 -0.81
N ILE A 70 -2.78 6.70 -1.08
CA ILE A 70 -1.55 6.13 -1.65
C ILE A 70 -1.24 6.68 -3.05
N GLN A 71 -2.19 7.36 -3.71
CA GLN A 71 -1.91 8.08 -4.95
C GLN A 71 -0.80 9.13 -4.80
N GLU A 72 -0.59 9.64 -3.58
CA GLU A 72 0.46 10.62 -3.28
C GLU A 72 1.87 10.01 -3.39
N ILE A 73 1.99 8.68 -3.32
CA ILE A 73 3.27 7.96 -3.32
C ILE A 73 3.41 7.00 -4.51
N VAL A 74 2.62 7.17 -5.57
CA VAL A 74 2.71 6.34 -6.80
C VAL A 74 4.06 6.48 -7.53
N HIS A 75 4.82 7.51 -7.18
CA HIS A 75 6.16 7.79 -7.70
C HIS A 75 7.27 7.27 -6.77
N LEU A 76 6.93 6.51 -5.72
CA LEU A 76 7.91 5.89 -4.84
C LEU A 76 8.76 4.90 -5.63
N GLU A 77 10.05 5.18 -5.72
CA GLU A 77 11.03 4.35 -6.42
C GLU A 77 11.30 3.04 -5.66
N GLN A 78 11.81 2.03 -6.36
CA GLN A 78 12.25 0.78 -5.72
C GLN A 78 13.37 1.06 -4.71
N GLY A 79 13.36 0.34 -3.60
CA GLY A 79 14.24 0.56 -2.45
C GLY A 79 13.84 1.75 -1.55
N LYS A 80 12.72 2.43 -1.85
CA LYS A 80 12.23 3.56 -1.04
C LYS A 80 11.03 3.16 -0.18
N SER A 81 10.80 3.95 0.86
CA SER A 81 9.66 3.76 1.75
C SER A 81 8.96 5.08 2.04
N ALA A 82 7.70 5.00 2.45
CA ALA A 82 6.93 6.13 2.90
C ALA A 82 6.16 5.78 4.17
N TYR A 83 6.03 6.75 5.08
CA TYR A 83 5.27 6.59 6.31
C TYR A 83 4.42 7.80 6.63
N ARG A 84 3.42 7.62 7.49
CA ARG A 84 2.59 8.70 8.03
C ARG A 84 2.08 8.35 9.44
N ASN A 85 1.84 9.37 10.25
CA ASN A 85 1.43 9.16 11.65
C ASN A 85 -0.01 8.64 11.79
N ASN A 86 -0.91 9.05 10.89
CA ASN A 86 -2.30 8.60 10.86
C ASN A 86 -2.92 8.81 9.47
N LYS A 87 -4.16 8.36 9.26
CA LYS A 87 -4.88 8.43 7.97
C LYS A 87 -5.02 9.84 7.38
N LYS A 88 -4.94 10.90 8.19
CA LYS A 88 -5.08 12.30 7.76
C LYS A 88 -3.72 13.00 7.57
N SER A 89 -2.63 12.37 7.99
CA SER A 89 -1.28 12.92 7.82
C SER A 89 -0.80 12.73 6.38
N LYS A 90 0.00 13.68 5.91
CA LYS A 90 0.75 13.55 4.66
C LYS A 90 1.76 12.41 4.76
N TRP A 91 2.08 11.81 3.62
CA TRP A 91 3.17 10.85 3.51
C TRP A 91 4.53 11.56 3.60
N ILE A 92 5.45 10.93 4.32
CA ILE A 92 6.87 11.31 4.38
C ILE A 92 7.64 10.20 3.67
N ILE A 93 8.45 10.55 2.67
CA ILE A 93 9.24 9.63 1.86
C ILE A 93 10.67 9.57 2.40
N ASN A 94 11.22 8.35 2.51
CA ASN A 94 12.60 8.03 2.86
C ASN A 94 13.29 7.32 1.69
#